data_AF-A0A1F9R007-F1
#
_entry.id   AF-A0A1F9R007-F1
#
_cell.length_a   1.000
_cell.length_b   1.000
_cell.length_c   1.000
_cell.angle_alpha   90.00
_cell.angle_beta   90.00
_cell.angle_gamma   90.00
#
_symmetry.space_group_name_H-M   'P 1'
#
loop_
_entity.id
_entity.type
_entity.pdbx_description
1 polymer ?
#
loop_
_entity_poly.entity_id
_entity_poly.type
_entity_poly.pdbx_seq_one_letter_code
_entity_poly.pdbx_strand_id
1 'polypeptide(L)'
;MTGRNARELNVSENGFFFDPQTGHTFSLNATGALVFRLARQGNGPGEIAALLAEEYDVTPEDAAKDAADFLMALKDFGLLR
;
A
#
# COMPACT_ATOMS: atom_id res chain seq x y z
N MET A 1 3.15 7.84 33.37
CA MET A 1 3.09 8.92 32.36
C MET A 1 2.82 8.29 31.01
N THR A 2 1.64 8.64 30.48
CA THR A 2 0.99 8.42 29.18
C THR A 2 1.68 7.48 28.17
N GLY A 3 0.96 6.41 27.82
CA GLY A 3 1.31 5.48 26.76
C GLY A 3 1.50 6.18 25.40
N ARG A 4 2.62 5.90 24.75
CA ARG A 4 2.82 6.18 23.32
C ARG A 4 1.89 5.28 22.53
N ASN A 5 0.66 5.74 22.33
CA ASN A 5 -0.31 5.09 21.45
C ASN A 5 0.18 5.15 20.00
N ALA A 6 -0.22 4.12 19.25
CA ALA A 6 0.36 3.65 18.01
C ALA A 6 0.44 4.71 16.89
N ARG A 7 1.32 4.43 15.92
CA ARG A 7 1.40 5.07 14.60
C ARG A 7 0.04 4.98 13.90
N GLU A 8 -0.90 5.85 14.23
CA GLU A 8 -2.12 6.00 13.46
C GLU A 8 -1.81 6.93 12.30
N LEU A 9 -1.21 6.37 11.26
CA LEU A 9 -1.36 6.95 9.92
C LEU A 9 -2.88 7.11 9.73
N ASN A 10 -3.36 8.35 9.69
CA ASN A 10 -4.76 8.61 9.39
C ASN A 10 -4.98 8.26 7.92
N VAL A 11 -5.27 7.00 7.64
CA VAL A 11 -5.54 6.49 6.30
C VAL A 11 -6.96 6.92 5.95
N SER A 12 -7.10 7.86 5.01
CA SER A 12 -8.40 8.00 4.34
C SER A 12 -8.61 6.79 3.42
N GLU A 13 -9.86 6.40 3.21
CA GLU A 13 -10.23 5.30 2.29
C GLU A 13 -9.70 5.52 0.85
N ASN A 14 -9.25 6.73 0.53
CA ASN A 14 -8.84 7.19 -0.78
C ASN A 14 -7.31 7.15 -0.99
N GLY A 15 -6.52 6.62 -0.05
CA GLY A 15 -5.07 6.50 -0.20
C GLY A 15 -4.27 7.74 0.17
N PHE A 16 -4.81 8.62 1.02
CA PHE A 16 -4.06 9.73 1.61
C PHE A 16 -3.49 9.34 2.98
N PHE A 17 -2.20 9.63 3.19
CA PHE A 17 -1.48 9.38 4.42
C PHE A 17 -0.81 10.67 4.88
N PHE A 18 -1.04 11.02 6.15
CA PHE A 18 -0.30 12.08 6.80
C PHE A 18 0.51 11.51 7.95
N ASP A 19 1.83 11.74 7.92
CA ASP A 19 2.72 11.42 9.03
C ASP A 19 2.96 12.69 9.87
N PRO A 20 2.31 12.83 11.05
CA PRO A 20 2.46 14.00 11.90
C PRO A 20 3.85 14.13 12.53
N GLN A 21 4.69 13.08 12.51
CA GLN A 21 6.04 13.13 13.08
C GLN A 21 7.05 13.74 12.12
N THR A 22 6.93 13.44 10.83
CA THR A 22 7.83 13.96 9.79
C THR A 22 7.23 15.16 9.05
N GLY A 23 5.92 15.36 9.15
CA GLY A 23 5.17 16.33 8.33
C GLY A 23 4.97 15.86 6.89
N HIS A 24 5.35 14.63 6.56
CA HIS A 24 5.20 14.10 5.20
C HIS A 24 3.75 13.77 4.89
N THR A 25 3.39 14.00 3.63
CA THR A 25 2.10 13.66 3.06
C THR A 25 2.31 12.75 1.87
N PHE A 26 1.59 11.64 1.84
CA PHE A 26 1.58 10.70 0.73
C PHE A 26 0.17 10.59 0.16
N SER A 27 0.10 10.41 -1.16
CA SER A 27 -1.13 10.12 -1.86
C SER A 27 -0.91 8.93 -2.78
N LEU A 28 -1.85 8.00 -2.79
CA LEU A 28 -1.89 6.90 -3.74
C LEU A 28 -2.90 7.19 -4.83
N ASN A 29 -2.59 6.77 -6.05
CA ASN A 29 -3.60 6.66 -7.10
C ASN A 29 -4.54 5.48 -6.82
N ALA A 30 -5.57 5.30 -7.65
CA ALA A 30 -6.54 4.22 -7.48
C ALA A 30 -5.90 2.82 -7.41
N THR A 31 -4.94 2.52 -8.29
CA THR A 31 -4.24 1.24 -8.32
C THR A 31 -3.40 1.01 -7.06
N GLY A 32 -2.62 2.01 -6.64
CA GLY A 32 -1.83 1.94 -5.41
C GLY A 32 -2.70 1.79 -4.17
N ALA A 33 -3.85 2.48 -4.12
CA ALA A 33 -4.82 2.33 -3.04
C ALA A 33 -5.42 0.91 -2.99
N LEU A 34 -5.71 0.31 -4.15
CA LEU A 34 -6.15 -1.08 -4.26
C LEU A 34 -5.08 -2.04 -3.73
N VAL A 35 -3.83 -1.92 -4.20
CA VAL A 35 -2.71 -2.78 -3.75
C VAL A 35 -2.48 -2.64 -2.24
N PHE A 36 -2.46 -1.41 -1.73
CA PHE A 36 -2.29 -1.15 -0.31
C PHE A 36 -3.40 -1.79 0.53
N ARG A 37 -4.66 -1.68 0.08
CA ARG A 37 -5.81 -2.32 0.75
C ARG A 37 -5.68 -3.84 0.76
N LEU A 38 -5.36 -4.46 -0.36
CA LEU A 38 -5.19 -5.91 -0.46
C LEU A 38 -4.05 -6.42 0.43
N ALA A 39 -2.92 -5.70 0.46
CA ALA A 39 -1.80 -6.02 1.35
C ALA A 39 -2.20 -5.93 2.83
N ARG A 40 -2.97 -4.92 3.23
CA ARG A 40 -3.51 -4.80 4.60
C ARG A 40 -4.50 -5.89 4.97
N GLN A 41 -5.16 -6.50 3.99
CA GLN A 41 -6.04 -7.66 4.19
C GLN A 41 -5.26 -8.98 4.31
N GLY A 42 -3.92 -8.95 4.16
CA GLY A 42 -3.04 -10.10 4.28
C GLY A 42 -2.75 -10.82 2.97
N ASN A 43 -3.18 -10.28 1.83
CA ASN A 43 -2.87 -10.88 0.52
C ASN A 43 -1.38 -10.82 0.24
N GLY A 44 -0.82 -11.92 -0.24
CA GLY A 44 0.57 -12.00 -0.67
C GLY A 44 0.81 -11.29 -2.01
N PRO A 45 2.07 -10.99 -2.37
CA PRO A 45 2.41 -10.33 -3.63
C PRO A 45 1.85 -11.05 -4.87
N GLY A 46 1.85 -12.38 -4.88
CA GLY A 46 1.31 -13.17 -5.99
C GLY A 46 -0.22 -13.08 -6.13
N GLU A 47 -0.95 -13.05 -5.02
CA GLU A 47 -2.41 -12.89 -5.03
C GLU A 47 -2.81 -11.49 -5.49
N ILE A 48 -2.09 -10.47 -5.01
CA ILE A 48 -2.27 -9.08 -5.46
C ILE A 48 -2.02 -8.97 -6.96
N ALA A 49 -0.94 -9.57 -7.45
CA ALA A 49 -0.60 -9.56 -8.88
C ALA A 49 -1.67 -10.21 -9.74
N ALA A 50 -2.22 -11.36 -9.32
CA ALA A 50 -3.30 -12.04 -10.02
C ALA A 50 -4.56 -11.17 -10.12
N LEU A 51 -4.95 -10.52 -9.02
CA LEU A 51 -6.10 -9.60 -8.99
C LEU A 51 -5.89 -8.37 -9.88
N LEU A 52 -4.66 -7.83 -9.93
CA LEU A 52 -4.33 -6.72 -10.83
C LEU A 52 -4.35 -7.14 -12.30
N ALA A 53 -3.83 -8.33 -12.62
CA ALA A 53 -3.85 -8.87 -13.98
C ALA A 53 -5.28 -9.04 -14.50
N GLU A 54 -6.18 -9.53 -13.65
CA GLU A 54 -7.60 -9.67 -13.97
C GLU A 54 -8.32 -8.32 -14.11
N GLU A 55 -8.11 -7.38 -13.18
CA GLU A 55 -8.80 -6.08 -13.17
C GLU A 55 -8.39 -5.16 -14.33
N TYR A 56 -7.12 -5.20 -14.74
CA TYR A 56 -6.55 -4.23 -15.69
C TYR A 56 -6.16 -4.83 -17.05
N ASP A 57 -6.46 -6.10 -17.30
CA ASP A 57 -6.11 -6.81 -18.55
C ASP A 57 -4.61 -6.68 -18.91
N VAL A 58 -3.76 -6.93 -17.91
CA VAL A 58 -2.28 -6.92 -18.04
C VAL A 58 -1.71 -8.31 -17.83
N THR A 59 -0.45 -8.51 -18.23
CA THR A 59 0.20 -9.81 -18.01
C THR A 59 0.43 -10.07 -16.52
N PRO A 60 0.32 -11.33 -16.05
CA PRO A 60 0.66 -11.68 -14.68
C PRO A 60 2.10 -11.31 -14.31
N GLU A 61 3.03 -11.39 -15.26
CA GLU A 61 4.43 -11.02 -15.05
C GLU A 61 4.61 -9.53 -14.78
N ASP A 62 3.96 -8.66 -15.57
CA ASP A 62 4.01 -7.21 -15.38
C ASP A 62 3.33 -6.83 -14.06
N ALA A 63 2.14 -7.39 -13.78
CA ALA A 63 1.43 -7.16 -12.52
C ALA A 63 2.24 -7.59 -11.30
N ALA A 64 2.95 -8.73 -11.38
CA ALA A 64 3.77 -9.23 -10.28
C ALA A 64 4.97 -8.32 -10.01
N LYS A 65 5.62 -7.84 -11.06
CA LYS A 65 6.73 -6.89 -10.93
C LYS A 65 6.26 -5.57 -10.31
N ASP A 66 5.21 -4.97 -10.85
CA ASP A 66 4.68 -3.69 -10.38
C ASP A 66 4.17 -3.79 -8.93
N ALA A 67 3.47 -4.87 -8.58
CA ALA A 67 3.04 -5.12 -7.21
C ALA A 67 4.22 -5.28 -6.25
N ALA A 68 5.26 -6.03 -6.63
CA ALA A 68 6.45 -6.23 -5.80
C ALA A 68 7.20 -4.91 -5.56
N ASP A 69 7.45 -4.14 -6.62
CA ASP A 69 8.14 -2.85 -6.55
C ASP A 69 7.38 -1.86 -5.67
N PHE A 70 6.06 -1.80 -5.82
CA PHE A 70 5.23 -0.90 -5.03
C PHE A 70 5.13 -1.32 -3.55
N LEU A 71 5.00 -2.62 -3.26
CA LEU A 71 5.02 -3.13 -1.87
C LEU A 71 6.36 -2.87 -1.18
N MET A 72 7.47 -2.91 -1.93
CA MET A 72 8.78 -2.55 -1.42
C MET A 72 8.84 -1.06 -1.06
N ALA A 73 8.39 -0.18 -1.96
CA ALA A 73 8.34 1.26 -1.69
C ALA A 73 7.50 1.58 -0.45
N LEU A 74 6.32 0.94 -0.28
CA LEU A 74 5.48 1.12 0.91
C LEU A 74 6.20 0.72 2.21
N LYS A 75 7.05 -0.32 2.17
CA LYS A 75 7.87 -0.74 3.31
C LYS A 75 9.00 0.25 3.59
N ASP A 76 9.67 0.75 2.56
CA ASP A 76 10.76 1.73 2.68
C ASP A 76 10.27 3.04 3.28
N PHE A 77 9.06 3.48 2.93
CA PHE A 77 8.40 4.64 3.55
C PHE A 77 7.75 4.34 4.91
N GLY A 78 7.82 3.10 5.39
CA GLY A 78 7.25 2.68 6.68
C GLY A 78 5.72 2.67 6.73
N LEU A 79 5.06 2.67 5.57
CA LEU A 79 3.60 2.68 5.39
C LEU A 79 3.00 1.27 5.46
N LEU A 80 3.79 0.24 5.16
CA LEU A 80 3.44 -1.18 5.26
C LEU A 80 4.53 -1.93 6.05
N ARG A 81 4.15 -2.94 6.84
CA ARG A 81 5.09 -3.77 7.61
C ARG A 81 5.19 -5.18 7.02
#